data_AF-A0A0G0QM14-F1
#
_entry.id   AF-A0A0G0QM14-F1
#
_cell.length_a   1.000
_cell.length_b   1.000
_cell.length_c   1.000
_cell.angle_alpha   90.00
_cell.angle_beta   90.00
_cell.angle_gamma   90.00
#
_symmetry.space_group_name_H-M   'P 1'
#
loop_
_entity.id
_entity.type
_entity.pdbx_description
1 polymer ?
#
loop_
_entity_poly.entity_id
_entity_poly.type
_entity_poly.pdbx_seq_one_letter_code
_entity_poly.pdbx_strand_id
1 'polypeptide(L)'
;MGKFIKSNWQIILIVVVGLFLRVYKYDQLFGYNHDNDLAGWIVKDIVVDKHLRLIGQETSTQGIFIGGLFYYLQVPFYLLFKMDPVGVTLLGALLGVIYVTGIYLMVRRVFSKSVAIISALVYCLSYVFIFNDREIVPTQPVIFWSLAFFFAQAEIINGNVKRGLLISAVLFALIWHLNFALLIPAPTLLLSLWFARKKFKVSYAFVAIVVFVILSTPLIYFEFKHSFVQSRAFIASLTTDQKDIVKGYDKVVRVYRLVSKNYYSIFLPSLDFPKHEQILLLVFGVFICLFVKLKKYRKLFAVMLFWFFLYFLFFSLYSKIVSEYYLSGAQSIPVLLFSLTIAGLIESKRWKLFALITLLLLIVVNSKRFFTVSINGSGYLERKAIVAEIKRDSEERGYNCVAISYITDPGYDLGYRYIFWMYKMHVNKPSSGSPVYTIVFPLNDTLFPANRTFGALGLIYPDYSRYTKEAVRHSCSGENSNLTDPMFGFTK
;
A
#
# COMPACT_ATOMS: atom_id res chain seq x y z
N MET A 1 -36.02 1.48 -8.76
CA MET A 1 -34.66 2.01 -9.05
C MET A 1 -34.53 3.53 -8.89
N GLY A 2 -35.39 4.34 -9.52
CA GLY A 2 -35.26 5.82 -9.52
C GLY A 2 -35.25 6.52 -8.14
N LYS A 3 -36.06 6.07 -7.17
CA LYS A 3 -36.10 6.66 -5.81
C LYS A 3 -34.79 6.45 -5.02
N PHE A 4 -34.14 5.30 -5.21
CA PHE A 4 -32.85 4.99 -4.58
C PHE A 4 -31.73 5.85 -5.16
N ILE A 5 -31.68 5.98 -6.49
CA ILE A 5 -30.71 6.84 -7.19
C ILE A 5 -30.89 8.30 -6.74
N LYS A 6 -32.12 8.83 -6.77
CA LYS A 6 -32.39 10.21 -6.32
C LYS A 6 -31.95 10.47 -4.87
N SER A 7 -32.07 9.48 -3.98
CA SER A 7 -31.68 9.62 -2.57
C SER A 7 -30.16 9.50 -2.32
N ASN A 8 -29.41 8.87 -3.22
CA ASN A 8 -28.00 8.49 -3.03
C ASN A 8 -27.09 8.95 -4.17
N TRP A 9 -27.56 9.87 -5.03
CA TRP A 9 -26.82 10.31 -6.21
C TRP A 9 -25.43 10.85 -5.87
N GLN A 10 -25.25 11.50 -4.70
CA GLN A 10 -23.94 12.03 -4.30
C GLN A 10 -22.90 10.92 -4.14
N ILE A 11 -23.24 9.84 -3.44
CA ILE A 11 -22.29 8.73 -3.23
C ILE A 11 -22.07 7.95 -4.53
N ILE A 12 -23.10 7.81 -5.37
CA ILE A 12 -22.97 7.20 -6.70
C ILE A 12 -21.97 7.99 -7.55
N LEU A 13 -22.11 9.32 -7.60
CA LEU A 13 -21.19 10.19 -8.33
C LEU A 13 -19.75 10.07 -7.78
N ILE A 14 -19.58 10.11 -6.46
CA ILE A 14 -18.27 9.95 -5.82
C ILE A 14 -17.65 8.60 -6.19
N VAL A 15 -18.43 7.50 -6.18
CA VAL A 15 -17.92 6.17 -6.56
C VAL A 15 -17.53 6.11 -8.04
N VAL A 16 -18.33 6.69 -8.94
CA VAL A 16 -18.02 6.72 -10.39
C VAL A 16 -16.74 7.54 -10.64
N VAL A 17 -16.62 8.71 -10.02
CA VAL A 17 -15.40 9.54 -10.10
C VAL A 17 -14.22 8.79 -9.49
N GLY A 18 -14.40 8.14 -8.35
CA GLY A 18 -13.35 7.36 -7.68
C GLY A 18 -12.85 6.20 -8.50
N LEU A 19 -13.74 5.50 -9.22
CA LEU A 19 -13.38 4.46 -10.18
C LEU A 19 -12.59 5.05 -11.34
N PHE A 20 -13.11 6.11 -11.97
CA PHE A 20 -12.43 6.79 -13.08
C PHE A 20 -11.00 7.19 -12.72
N LEU A 21 -10.79 7.85 -11.58
CA LEU A 21 -9.46 8.29 -11.14
C LEU A 21 -8.48 7.14 -10.90
N ARG A 22 -8.97 5.95 -10.53
CA ARG A 22 -8.11 4.77 -10.29
C ARG A 22 -7.74 4.06 -11.60
N VAL A 23 -8.64 4.02 -12.58
CA VAL A 23 -8.41 3.38 -13.89
C VAL A 23 -7.83 4.33 -14.95
N TYR A 24 -7.84 5.64 -14.71
CA TYR A 24 -7.22 6.61 -15.61
C TYR A 24 -5.74 6.28 -15.81
N LYS A 25 -5.33 6.10 -17.07
CA LYS A 25 -3.97 5.71 -17.47
C LYS A 25 -3.43 4.53 -16.63
N TYR A 26 -4.25 3.49 -16.47
CA TYR A 26 -3.98 2.38 -15.55
C TYR A 26 -2.63 1.71 -15.79
N ASP A 27 -2.20 1.58 -17.05
CA ASP A 27 -0.93 0.98 -17.48
C ASP A 27 0.25 1.96 -17.38
N GLN A 28 0.09 3.20 -17.85
CA GLN A 28 1.16 4.22 -17.85
C GLN A 28 1.52 4.66 -16.44
N LEU A 29 0.54 4.79 -15.55
CA LEU A 29 0.77 5.18 -14.17
C LEU A 29 0.87 3.96 -13.24
N PHE A 30 1.05 2.74 -13.77
CA PHE A 30 1.36 1.57 -12.95
C PHE A 30 2.84 1.59 -12.56
N GLY A 31 3.12 2.03 -11.33
CA GLY A 31 4.47 1.94 -10.75
C GLY A 31 4.83 0.48 -10.56
N TYR A 32 5.74 -0.06 -11.37
CA TYR A 32 6.14 -1.46 -11.34
C TYR A 32 7.57 -1.60 -10.84
N ASN A 33 7.70 -2.09 -9.62
CA ASN A 33 8.95 -2.15 -8.87
C ASN A 33 9.14 -3.58 -8.34
N HIS A 34 10.09 -3.76 -7.42
CA HIS A 34 10.39 -5.05 -6.80
C HIS A 34 9.18 -5.77 -6.21
N ASP A 35 8.34 -5.11 -5.42
CA ASP A 35 7.17 -5.74 -4.78
C ASP A 35 6.15 -6.28 -5.80
N ASN A 36 5.98 -5.59 -6.94
CA ASN A 36 5.09 -6.04 -8.01
C ASN A 36 5.68 -7.25 -8.76
N ASP A 37 7.01 -7.26 -8.94
CA ASP A 37 7.76 -8.39 -9.51
C ASP A 37 7.63 -9.63 -8.59
N LEU A 38 7.83 -9.44 -7.28
CA LEU A 38 7.63 -10.47 -6.27
C LEU A 38 6.21 -11.03 -6.26
N ALA A 39 5.21 -10.15 -6.34
CA ALA A 39 3.82 -10.57 -6.42
C ALA A 39 3.57 -11.45 -7.65
N GLY A 40 4.15 -11.10 -8.80
CA GLY A 40 4.12 -11.94 -10.01
C GLY A 40 4.69 -13.33 -9.76
N TRP A 41 5.87 -13.42 -9.14
CA TRP A 41 6.50 -14.70 -8.81
C TRP A 41 5.69 -15.54 -7.84
N ILE A 42 5.11 -14.92 -6.81
CA ILE A 42 4.23 -15.59 -5.86
C ILE A 42 2.98 -16.13 -6.57
N VAL A 43 2.39 -15.35 -7.48
CA VAL A 43 1.24 -15.78 -8.27
C VAL A 43 1.61 -16.90 -9.24
N LYS A 44 2.79 -16.85 -9.88
CA LYS A 44 3.31 -17.97 -10.70
C LYS A 44 3.42 -19.23 -9.87
N ASP A 45 3.96 -19.16 -8.65
CA ASP A 45 4.13 -20.33 -7.80
C ASP A 45 2.79 -20.99 -7.44
N ILE A 46 1.79 -20.15 -7.14
CA ILE A 46 0.41 -20.61 -6.86
C ILE A 46 -0.24 -21.23 -8.12
N VAL A 47 -0.16 -20.55 -9.26
CA VAL A 47 -0.94 -20.88 -10.46
C VAL A 47 -0.26 -21.93 -11.33
N VAL A 48 1.03 -21.76 -11.58
CA VAL A 48 1.82 -22.56 -12.53
C VAL A 48 2.49 -23.72 -11.81
N ASP A 49 3.20 -23.43 -10.72
CA ASP A 49 3.96 -24.44 -9.98
C ASP A 49 3.06 -25.26 -9.01
N LYS A 50 1.78 -24.86 -8.89
CA LYS A 50 0.75 -25.50 -8.03
C LYS A 50 1.14 -25.54 -6.55
N HIS A 51 1.97 -24.62 -6.11
CA HIS A 51 2.39 -24.50 -4.72
C HIS A 51 1.49 -23.53 -3.96
N LEU A 52 0.63 -24.08 -3.09
CA LEU A 52 -0.24 -23.29 -2.22
C LEU A 52 0.57 -22.66 -1.09
N ARG A 53 0.85 -21.37 -1.25
CA ARG A 53 1.62 -20.57 -0.29
C ARG A 53 0.81 -20.18 0.94
N LEU A 54 1.40 -20.34 2.13
CA LEU A 54 0.87 -19.81 3.39
C LEU A 54 1.38 -18.38 3.66
N ILE A 55 2.60 -18.09 3.18
CA ILE A 55 3.28 -16.80 3.27
C ILE A 55 3.59 -16.26 1.87
N GLY A 56 3.67 -14.95 1.77
CA GLY A 56 4.16 -14.22 0.61
C GLY A 56 5.53 -13.62 0.88
N GLN A 57 5.72 -12.36 0.46
CA GLN A 57 7.04 -11.73 0.51
C GLN A 57 7.57 -11.56 1.94
N GLU A 58 8.89 -11.69 2.09
CA GLU A 58 9.60 -11.28 3.30
C GLU A 58 9.65 -9.74 3.39
N THR A 59 9.49 -9.21 4.60
CA THR A 59 9.56 -7.77 4.85
C THR A 59 11.02 -7.31 4.99
N SER A 60 11.24 -6.00 5.12
CA SER A 60 12.55 -5.44 5.46
C SER A 60 13.07 -5.87 6.85
N THR A 61 12.30 -6.61 7.64
CA THR A 61 12.76 -7.27 8.87
C THR A 61 12.85 -8.76 8.59
N GLN A 62 14.08 -9.29 8.63
CA GLN A 62 14.36 -10.70 8.35
C GLN A 62 13.55 -11.63 9.24
N GLY A 63 13.01 -12.71 8.66
CA GLY A 63 12.15 -13.68 9.31
C GLY A 63 10.69 -13.23 9.48
N ILE A 64 10.33 -12.02 9.06
CA ILE A 64 8.94 -11.55 9.06
C ILE A 64 8.41 -11.55 7.63
N PHE A 65 7.39 -12.37 7.37
CA PHE A 65 6.72 -12.53 6.08
C PHE A 65 5.32 -11.91 6.08
N ILE A 66 4.90 -11.35 4.94
CA ILE A 66 3.51 -11.01 4.72
C ILE A 66 2.73 -12.30 4.46
N GLY A 67 1.54 -12.47 5.03
CA GLY A 67 0.71 -13.65 4.78
C GLY A 67 0.17 -13.74 3.34
N GLY A 68 -0.16 -14.94 2.87
CA GLY A 68 -0.49 -15.20 1.46
C GLY A 68 -1.77 -14.53 0.89
N LEU A 69 -2.74 -14.14 1.73
CA LEU A 69 -4.07 -13.68 1.29
C LEU A 69 -4.04 -12.58 0.23
N PHE A 70 -3.19 -11.57 0.38
CA PHE A 70 -3.12 -10.45 -0.57
C PHE A 70 -2.74 -10.91 -1.99
N TYR A 71 -1.90 -11.94 -2.11
CA TYR A 71 -1.49 -12.50 -3.39
C TYR A 71 -2.56 -13.41 -3.99
N TYR A 72 -3.29 -14.16 -3.16
CA TYR A 72 -4.47 -14.91 -3.63
C TYR A 72 -5.54 -13.99 -4.22
N LEU A 73 -5.73 -12.78 -3.67
CA LEU A 73 -6.63 -11.79 -4.25
C LEU A 73 -6.20 -11.33 -5.65
N GLN A 74 -4.90 -11.40 -5.97
CA GLN A 74 -4.36 -11.02 -7.28
C GLN A 74 -4.52 -12.13 -8.34
N VAL A 75 -4.60 -13.41 -7.94
CA VAL A 75 -4.65 -14.56 -8.86
C VAL A 75 -5.73 -14.43 -9.95
N PRO A 76 -6.99 -14.08 -9.67
CA PRO A 76 -8.02 -13.97 -10.71
C PRO A 76 -7.67 -12.92 -11.77
N PHE A 77 -6.97 -11.85 -11.38
CA PHE A 77 -6.61 -10.75 -12.27
C PHE A 77 -5.40 -11.09 -13.14
N TYR A 78 -4.42 -11.80 -12.60
CA TYR A 78 -3.35 -12.38 -13.42
C TYR A 78 -3.94 -13.36 -14.44
N LEU A 79 -4.83 -14.26 -14.03
CA LEU A 79 -5.46 -15.22 -14.95
C LEU A 79 -6.26 -14.53 -16.07
N LEU A 80 -7.05 -13.51 -15.72
CA LEU A 80 -7.83 -12.73 -16.69
C LEU A 80 -6.95 -12.06 -17.75
N PHE A 81 -5.74 -11.65 -17.37
CA PHE A 81 -4.77 -10.98 -18.23
C PHE A 81 -3.64 -11.91 -18.72
N LYS A 82 -3.88 -13.22 -18.74
CA LYS A 82 -2.91 -14.22 -19.25
C LYS A 82 -1.53 -14.14 -18.57
N MET A 83 -1.54 -13.97 -17.25
CA MET A 83 -0.39 -13.78 -16.37
C MET A 83 0.37 -12.46 -16.56
N ASP A 84 -0.22 -11.47 -17.24
CA ASP A 84 0.35 -10.13 -17.31
C ASP A 84 0.07 -9.34 -16.01
N PRO A 85 1.10 -8.77 -15.34
CA PRO A 85 0.92 -8.04 -14.08
C PRO A 85 0.00 -6.83 -14.17
N VAL A 86 -0.19 -6.24 -15.36
CA VAL A 86 -1.07 -5.08 -15.54
C VAL A 86 -2.49 -5.36 -15.07
N GLY A 87 -2.93 -6.63 -15.08
CA GLY A 87 -4.25 -7.03 -14.62
C GLY A 87 -4.54 -6.65 -13.17
N VAL A 88 -3.52 -6.59 -12.29
CA VAL A 88 -3.72 -6.27 -10.88
C VAL A 88 -4.12 -4.81 -10.63
N THR A 89 -3.95 -3.94 -11.62
CA THR A 89 -4.46 -2.56 -11.54
C THR A 89 -5.99 -2.52 -11.41
N LEU A 90 -6.70 -3.53 -11.95
CA LEU A 90 -8.15 -3.69 -11.78
C LEU A 90 -8.51 -4.08 -10.35
N LEU A 91 -7.69 -4.88 -9.66
CA LEU A 91 -7.86 -5.17 -8.24
C LEU A 91 -7.76 -3.89 -7.41
N GLY A 92 -6.74 -3.05 -7.67
CA GLY A 92 -6.60 -1.76 -6.99
C GLY A 92 -7.81 -0.84 -7.19
N ALA A 93 -8.32 -0.75 -8.42
CA ALA A 93 -9.53 0.00 -8.72
C ALA A 93 -10.77 -0.55 -7.98
N LEU A 94 -10.94 -1.88 -7.96
CA LEU A 94 -12.04 -2.54 -7.25
C LEU A 94 -11.98 -2.31 -5.74
N LEU A 95 -10.81 -2.50 -5.13
CA LEU A 95 -10.58 -2.24 -3.71
C LEU A 95 -10.83 -0.76 -3.38
N GLY A 96 -10.35 0.15 -4.22
CA GLY A 96 -10.62 1.58 -4.04
C GLY A 96 -12.10 1.94 -4.04
N VAL A 97 -12.92 1.33 -4.92
CA VAL A 97 -14.38 1.48 -4.91
C VAL A 97 -15.00 0.91 -3.63
N ILE A 98 -14.52 -0.26 -3.18
CA ILE A 98 -14.94 -0.87 -1.91
C ILE A 98 -14.60 0.07 -0.75
N TYR A 99 -13.44 0.72 -0.77
CA TYR A 99 -12.99 1.61 0.29
C TYR A 99 -13.84 2.88 0.35
N VAL A 100 -14.05 3.57 -0.78
CA VAL A 100 -14.93 4.76 -0.85
C VAL A 100 -16.33 4.42 -0.33
N THR A 101 -16.90 3.30 -0.78
CA THR A 101 -18.24 2.85 -0.38
C THR A 101 -18.29 2.46 1.09
N GLY A 102 -17.32 1.69 1.57
CA GLY A 102 -17.21 1.25 2.95
C GLY A 102 -17.05 2.42 3.92
N ILE A 103 -16.22 3.42 3.57
CA ILE A 103 -16.04 4.65 4.35
C ILE A 103 -17.38 5.39 4.47
N TYR A 104 -18.11 5.57 3.37
CA TYR A 104 -19.44 6.18 3.42
C TYR A 104 -20.39 5.43 4.37
N LEU A 105 -20.48 4.10 4.25
CA LEU A 105 -21.38 3.29 5.07
C LEU A 105 -21.02 3.33 6.56
N MET A 106 -19.74 3.20 6.88
CA MET A 106 -19.24 3.19 8.26
C MET A 106 -19.39 4.58 8.91
N VAL A 107 -18.94 5.65 8.23
CA VAL A 107 -18.99 7.02 8.77
C VAL A 107 -20.43 7.50 8.91
N ARG A 108 -21.33 7.16 7.98
CA ARG A 108 -22.76 7.54 8.05
C ARG A 108 -23.41 6.98 9.30
N ARG A 109 -23.03 5.76 9.69
CA ARG A 109 -23.58 5.06 10.84
C ARG A 109 -23.08 5.60 12.17
N VAL A 110 -21.83 6.07 12.23
CA VAL A 110 -21.23 6.63 13.46
C VAL A 110 -21.60 8.10 13.66
N PHE A 111 -21.61 8.88 12.58
CA PHE A 111 -21.81 10.33 12.63
C PHE A 111 -23.09 10.74 11.90
N SER A 112 -22.99 11.25 10.68
CA SER A 112 -24.14 11.68 9.87
C SER A 112 -23.89 11.45 8.38
N LYS A 113 -24.96 11.54 7.57
CA LYS A 113 -24.86 11.43 6.11
C LYS A 113 -23.90 12.48 5.52
N SER A 114 -23.92 13.71 6.03
CA SER A 114 -23.06 14.80 5.55
C SER A 114 -21.59 14.50 5.81
N VAL A 115 -21.24 14.07 7.03
CA VAL A 115 -19.86 13.69 7.38
C VAL A 115 -19.39 12.53 6.49
N ALA A 116 -20.25 11.54 6.24
CA ALA A 116 -19.94 10.40 5.39
C ALA A 116 -19.67 10.76 3.93
N ILE A 117 -20.48 11.66 3.35
CA ILE A 117 -20.27 12.16 1.99
C ILE A 117 -18.93 12.89 1.90
N ILE A 118 -18.61 13.75 2.87
CA ILE A 118 -17.34 14.49 2.88
C ILE A 118 -16.15 13.53 3.08
N SER A 119 -16.23 12.55 3.98
CA SER A 119 -15.16 11.56 4.16
C SER A 119 -14.93 10.73 2.91
N ALA A 120 -16.00 10.28 2.25
CA ALA A 120 -15.91 9.55 0.99
C ALA A 120 -15.33 10.42 -0.14
N LEU A 121 -15.70 11.70 -0.20
CA LEU A 121 -15.17 12.67 -1.16
C LEU A 121 -13.66 12.90 -0.96
N VAL A 122 -13.23 13.13 0.28
CA VAL A 122 -11.81 13.30 0.63
C VAL A 122 -11.03 12.04 0.27
N TYR A 123 -11.53 10.85 0.61
CA TYR A 123 -10.88 9.59 0.27
C TYR A 123 -10.79 9.36 -1.24
N CYS A 124 -11.87 9.67 -1.95
CA CYS A 124 -12.00 9.51 -3.39
C CYS A 124 -11.03 10.41 -4.18
N LEU A 125 -10.87 11.66 -3.75
CA LEU A 125 -10.19 12.70 -4.53
C LEU A 125 -8.78 13.01 -4.07
N SER A 126 -8.41 12.68 -2.83
CA SER A 126 -7.05 12.91 -2.33
C SER A 126 -6.02 12.23 -3.24
N TYR A 127 -5.06 13.01 -3.73
CA TYR A 127 -3.99 12.52 -4.60
C TYR A 127 -3.26 11.32 -3.96
N VAL A 128 -2.94 11.42 -2.67
CA VAL A 128 -2.22 10.35 -1.95
C VAL A 128 -3.05 9.09 -1.85
N PHE A 129 -4.37 9.19 -1.64
CA PHE A 129 -5.21 8.01 -1.53
C PHE A 129 -5.49 7.35 -2.89
N ILE A 130 -5.58 8.14 -3.96
CA ILE A 130 -5.65 7.59 -5.32
C ILE A 130 -4.38 6.81 -5.63
N PHE A 131 -3.19 7.36 -5.34
CA PHE A 131 -1.93 6.68 -5.62
C PHE A 131 -1.65 5.50 -4.67
N ASN A 132 -2.04 5.59 -3.39
CA ASN A 132 -2.04 4.43 -2.49
C ASN A 132 -2.86 3.28 -3.08
N ASP A 133 -4.06 3.55 -3.60
CA ASP A 133 -4.91 2.51 -4.20
C ASP A 133 -4.37 1.93 -5.51
N ARG A 134 -3.46 2.63 -6.16
CA ARG A 134 -2.79 2.20 -7.40
C ARG A 134 -1.46 1.50 -7.12
N GLU A 135 -0.96 1.57 -5.90
CA GLU A 135 0.19 0.80 -5.43
C GLU A 135 -0.31 -0.57 -4.95
N ILE A 136 -0.17 -1.60 -5.78
CA ILE A 136 -0.78 -2.93 -5.52
C ILE A 136 0.14 -3.77 -4.62
N VAL A 137 0.33 -3.30 -3.40
CA VAL A 137 1.20 -3.90 -2.38
C VAL A 137 0.41 -4.20 -1.10
N PRO A 138 0.88 -5.12 -0.23
CA PRO A 138 0.15 -5.52 0.97
C PRO A 138 -0.19 -4.37 1.95
N THR A 139 0.52 -3.25 1.88
CA THR A 139 0.26 -2.07 2.71
C THR A 139 -0.88 -1.19 2.19
N GLN A 140 -1.33 -1.37 0.95
CA GLN A 140 -2.40 -0.58 0.34
C GLN A 140 -3.70 -0.52 1.17
N PRO A 141 -4.18 -1.63 1.78
CA PRO A 141 -5.42 -1.61 2.56
C PRO A 141 -5.30 -0.95 3.94
N VAL A 142 -4.10 -0.56 4.41
CA VAL A 142 -3.84 -0.07 5.78
C VAL A 142 -4.76 1.09 6.19
N ILE A 143 -5.00 2.04 5.29
CA ILE A 143 -5.81 3.23 5.59
C ILE A 143 -7.28 2.83 5.78
N PHE A 144 -7.82 1.99 4.89
CA PHE A 144 -9.18 1.48 5.00
C PHE A 144 -9.35 0.58 6.23
N TRP A 145 -8.39 -0.30 6.49
CA TRP A 145 -8.33 -1.12 7.70
C TRP A 145 -8.42 -0.24 8.95
N SER A 146 -7.70 0.88 8.97
CA SER A 146 -7.67 1.80 10.12
C SER A 146 -9.01 2.49 10.34
N LEU A 147 -9.71 2.89 9.26
CA LEU A 147 -11.08 3.39 9.34
C LEU A 147 -12.07 2.31 9.80
N ALA A 148 -11.92 1.08 9.31
CA ALA A 148 -12.75 -0.05 9.71
C ALA A 148 -12.54 -0.43 11.19
N PHE A 149 -11.30 -0.38 11.67
CA PHE A 149 -10.99 -0.63 13.07
C PHE A 149 -11.54 0.48 13.97
N PHE A 150 -11.39 1.75 13.57
CA PHE A 150 -12.06 2.86 14.27
C PHE A 150 -13.59 2.68 14.30
N PHE A 151 -14.20 2.22 13.21
CA PHE A 151 -15.62 1.90 13.17
C PHE A 151 -16.01 0.76 14.14
N ALA A 152 -15.18 -0.28 14.25
CA ALA A 152 -15.37 -1.35 15.23
C ALA A 152 -15.36 -0.80 16.67
N GLN A 153 -14.42 0.10 16.99
CA GLN A 153 -14.36 0.80 18.27
C GLN A 153 -15.63 1.63 18.54
N ALA A 154 -16.12 2.33 17.52
CA ALA A 154 -17.34 3.12 17.62
C ALA A 154 -18.58 2.26 17.87
N GLU A 155 -18.70 1.10 17.23
CA GLU A 155 -19.79 0.14 17.50
C GLU A 155 -19.73 -0.36 18.96
N ILE A 156 -18.54 -0.66 19.50
CA ILE A 156 -18.36 -1.06 20.90
C ILE A 156 -18.83 0.05 21.85
N ILE A 157 -18.34 1.28 21.64
CA ILE A 157 -18.65 2.44 22.49
C ILE A 157 -20.15 2.76 22.47
N ASN A 158 -20.80 2.60 21.32
CA ASN A 158 -22.24 2.81 21.15
C ASN A 158 -23.09 1.64 21.71
N GLY A 159 -22.46 0.55 22.14
CA GLY A 159 -23.10 -0.58 22.82
C GLY A 159 -23.33 -1.81 21.95
N ASN A 160 -22.97 -1.78 20.67
CA ASN A 160 -23.01 -2.94 19.76
C ASN A 160 -21.75 -3.80 19.94
N VAL A 161 -21.45 -4.20 21.18
CA VAL A 161 -20.18 -4.81 21.58
C VAL A 161 -19.87 -6.08 20.77
N LYS A 162 -20.83 -6.99 20.60
CA LYS A 162 -20.65 -8.22 19.81
C LYS A 162 -20.19 -7.91 18.38
N ARG A 163 -20.84 -6.96 17.71
CA ARG A 163 -20.52 -6.59 16.33
C ARG A 163 -19.14 -5.97 16.23
N GLY A 164 -18.82 -5.04 17.13
CA GLY A 164 -17.51 -4.41 17.13
C GLY A 164 -16.39 -5.40 17.42
N LEU A 165 -16.57 -6.35 18.35
CA LEU A 165 -15.60 -7.41 18.61
C LEU A 165 -15.42 -8.36 17.42
N LEU A 166 -16.49 -8.72 16.71
CA LEU A 166 -16.39 -9.54 15.50
C LEU A 166 -15.63 -8.83 14.36
N ILE A 167 -15.90 -7.54 14.15
CA ILE A 167 -15.16 -6.74 13.16
C ILE A 167 -13.68 -6.67 13.57
N SER A 168 -13.39 -6.39 14.85
CA SER A 168 -12.01 -6.37 15.36
C SER A 168 -11.29 -7.71 15.18
N ALA A 169 -11.98 -8.85 15.38
CA ALA A 169 -11.39 -10.16 15.17
C ALA A 169 -10.96 -10.40 13.72
N VAL A 170 -11.84 -10.06 12.76
CA VAL A 170 -11.50 -10.14 11.33
C VAL A 170 -10.34 -9.21 11.00
N LEU A 171 -10.36 -7.97 11.49
CA LEU A 171 -9.30 -6.99 11.24
C LEU A 171 -7.95 -7.42 11.86
N PHE A 172 -7.96 -7.99 13.06
CA PHE A 172 -6.75 -8.54 13.68
C PHE A 172 -6.17 -9.71 12.89
N ALA A 173 -7.01 -10.60 12.36
CA ALA A 173 -6.55 -11.69 11.50
C ALA A 173 -5.87 -11.15 10.22
N LEU A 174 -6.37 -10.02 9.68
CA LEU A 174 -5.79 -9.37 8.51
C LEU A 174 -4.45 -8.66 8.75
N ILE A 175 -4.06 -8.35 9.99
CA ILE A 175 -2.80 -7.62 10.27
C ILE A 175 -1.59 -8.29 9.60
N TRP A 176 -1.51 -9.61 9.73
CA TRP A 176 -0.41 -10.43 9.21
C TRP A 176 -0.38 -10.49 7.68
N HIS A 177 -1.53 -10.28 7.03
CA HIS A 177 -1.65 -10.24 5.58
C HIS A 177 -1.35 -8.87 4.99
N LEU A 178 -1.25 -7.83 5.83
CA LEU A 178 -1.18 -6.44 5.40
C LEU A 178 0.07 -5.74 5.92
N ASN A 179 0.12 -5.46 7.22
CA ASN A 179 1.19 -4.73 7.88
C ASN A 179 1.12 -4.89 9.40
N PHE A 180 2.23 -5.32 10.03
CA PHE A 180 2.35 -5.49 11.48
C PHE A 180 2.19 -4.20 12.29
N ALA A 181 2.45 -3.02 11.71
CA ALA A 181 2.23 -1.74 12.36
C ALA A 181 0.74 -1.52 12.75
N LEU A 182 -0.19 -2.27 12.14
CA LEU A 182 -1.60 -2.25 12.51
C LEU A 182 -1.89 -2.88 13.89
N LEU A 183 -0.89 -3.49 14.54
CA LEU A 183 -1.00 -3.94 15.93
C LEU A 183 -0.86 -2.78 16.94
N ILE A 184 -0.18 -1.70 16.56
CA ILE A 184 0.03 -0.50 17.40
C ILE A 184 -1.27 0.07 17.99
N PRO A 185 -2.38 0.21 17.23
CA PRO A 185 -3.64 0.71 17.79
C PRO A 185 -4.45 -0.35 18.57
N ALA A 186 -4.01 -1.61 18.66
CA ALA A 186 -4.74 -2.67 19.38
C ALA A 186 -5.12 -2.31 20.84
N PRO A 187 -4.27 -1.64 21.64
CA PRO A 187 -4.64 -1.21 23.00
C PRO A 187 -5.86 -0.28 23.07
N THR A 188 -6.21 0.41 21.98
CA THR A 188 -7.42 1.24 21.94
C THR A 188 -8.71 0.42 22.04
N LEU A 189 -8.66 -0.88 21.73
CA LEU A 189 -9.77 -1.80 21.94
C LEU A 189 -10.14 -1.92 23.42
N LEU A 190 -9.15 -1.97 24.30
CA LEU A 190 -9.36 -2.04 25.74
C LEU A 190 -10.02 -0.76 26.25
N LEU A 191 -9.58 0.40 25.74
CA LEU A 191 -10.18 1.69 26.07
C LEU A 191 -11.65 1.76 25.64
N SER A 192 -11.99 1.27 24.45
CA SER A 192 -13.39 1.22 23.99
C SER A 192 -14.25 0.27 24.80
N LEU A 193 -13.71 -0.89 25.19
CA LEU A 193 -14.40 -1.84 26.08
C LEU A 193 -14.64 -1.23 27.46
N TRP A 194 -13.66 -0.52 28.01
CA TRP A 194 -13.82 0.24 29.26
C TRP A 194 -14.95 1.27 29.14
N PHE A 195 -15.01 2.01 28.02
CA PHE A 195 -16.09 2.95 27.74
C PHE A 195 -17.47 2.32 27.56
N ALA A 196 -17.54 1.06 27.12
CA ALA A 196 -18.78 0.30 26.94
C ALA A 196 -19.37 -0.22 28.26
N ARG A 197 -18.56 -0.29 29.35
CA ARG A 197 -18.95 -0.74 30.70
C ARG A 197 -19.67 -2.11 30.68
N LYS A 198 -20.73 -2.29 31.49
CA LYS A 198 -21.50 -3.54 31.71
C LYS A 198 -22.18 -4.16 30.47
N LYS A 199 -21.99 -3.60 29.27
CA LYS A 199 -22.52 -4.14 28.01
C LYS A 199 -21.67 -5.29 27.44
N PHE A 200 -20.47 -5.50 27.98
CA PHE A 200 -19.59 -6.60 27.60
C PHE A 200 -20.06 -7.94 28.17
N LYS A 201 -20.11 -8.97 27.33
CA LYS A 201 -20.35 -10.36 27.73
C LYS A 201 -19.17 -11.20 27.30
N VAL A 202 -18.71 -12.09 28.19
CA VAL A 202 -17.58 -13.01 27.90
C VAL A 202 -17.85 -13.88 26.67
N SER A 203 -19.11 -14.29 26.45
CA SER A 203 -19.50 -15.03 25.25
C SER A 203 -19.23 -14.27 23.95
N TYR A 204 -19.29 -12.93 23.95
CA TYR A 204 -18.97 -12.13 22.76
C TYR A 204 -17.46 -12.17 22.45
N ALA A 205 -16.63 -12.11 23.49
CA ALA A 205 -15.18 -12.24 23.35
C ALA A 205 -14.80 -13.66 22.89
N PHE A 206 -15.44 -14.68 23.45
CA PHE A 206 -15.21 -16.07 23.03
C PHE A 206 -15.48 -16.27 21.53
N VAL A 207 -16.64 -15.81 21.03
CA VAL A 207 -16.95 -15.92 19.59
C VAL A 207 -15.94 -15.12 18.75
N ALA A 208 -15.54 -13.93 19.18
CA ALA A 208 -14.53 -13.13 18.48
C ALA A 208 -13.16 -13.83 18.42
N ILE A 209 -12.72 -14.45 19.52
CA ILE A 209 -11.49 -15.24 19.57
C ILE A 209 -11.56 -16.43 18.63
N VAL A 210 -12.69 -17.17 18.63
CA VAL A 210 -12.89 -18.30 17.71
C VAL A 210 -12.79 -17.84 16.25
N VAL A 211 -13.44 -16.73 15.89
CA VAL A 211 -13.35 -16.16 14.53
C VAL A 211 -11.91 -15.76 14.18
N PHE A 212 -11.20 -15.10 15.09
CA PHE A 212 -9.80 -14.74 14.89
C PHE A 212 -8.92 -15.98 14.66
N VAL A 213 -9.04 -17.01 15.50
CA VAL A 213 -8.26 -18.25 15.40
C VAL A 213 -8.55 -18.98 14.08
N ILE A 214 -9.83 -19.10 13.69
CA ILE A 214 -10.20 -19.73 12.42
C ILE A 214 -9.58 -18.98 11.24
N LEU A 215 -9.68 -17.65 11.21
CA LEU A 215 -9.13 -16.84 10.12
C LEU A 215 -7.60 -16.84 10.11
N SER A 216 -6.95 -16.97 11.26
CA SER A 216 -5.49 -17.06 11.40
C SER A 216 -4.94 -18.49 11.26
N THR A 217 -5.77 -19.50 11.04
CA THR A 217 -5.35 -20.91 10.99
C THR A 217 -4.21 -21.19 9.99
N PRO A 218 -4.22 -20.67 8.74
CA PRO A 218 -3.12 -20.91 7.80
C PRO A 218 -1.75 -20.44 8.32
N LEU A 219 -1.75 -19.31 9.04
CA LEU A 219 -0.55 -18.74 9.64
C LEU A 219 -0.13 -19.51 10.90
N ILE A 220 -1.09 -19.86 11.75
CA ILE A 220 -0.82 -20.67 12.95
C ILE A 220 -0.15 -21.99 12.52
N TYR A 221 -0.67 -22.62 11.47
CA TYR A 221 -0.06 -23.82 10.88
C TYR A 221 1.35 -23.56 10.34
N PHE A 222 1.57 -22.45 9.63
CA PHE A 222 2.91 -22.04 9.19
C PHE A 222 3.88 -21.91 10.36
N GLU A 223 3.51 -21.20 11.43
CA GLU A 223 4.37 -21.02 12.60
C GLU A 223 4.70 -22.36 13.27
N PHE A 224 3.73 -23.26 13.45
CA PHE A 224 4.02 -24.59 14.00
C PHE A 224 5.00 -25.40 13.13
N LYS A 225 4.85 -25.34 11.81
CA LYS A 225 5.73 -26.06 10.86
C LYS A 225 7.15 -25.49 10.83
N HIS A 226 7.31 -24.19 11.07
CA HIS A 226 8.60 -23.49 10.98
C HIS A 226 9.12 -23.05 12.35
N SER A 227 8.75 -23.81 13.39
CA SER A 227 9.20 -23.61 14.76
C SER A 227 9.03 -22.15 15.23
N PHE A 228 7.94 -21.46 14.91
CA PHE A 228 7.66 -20.07 15.30
C PHE A 228 8.71 -19.04 14.83
N VAL A 229 9.24 -19.22 13.62
CA VAL A 229 10.27 -18.33 13.06
C VAL A 229 9.81 -16.87 13.04
N GLN A 230 8.55 -16.61 12.68
CA GLN A 230 8.04 -15.26 12.55
C GLN A 230 7.77 -14.61 13.91
N SER A 231 7.22 -15.36 14.87
CA SER A 231 7.04 -14.87 16.23
C SER A 231 8.38 -14.52 16.89
N ARG A 232 9.41 -15.36 16.70
CA ARG A 232 10.77 -15.05 17.17
C ARG A 232 11.34 -13.81 16.49
N ALA A 233 11.21 -13.70 15.18
CA ALA A 233 11.68 -12.54 14.43
C ALA A 233 10.97 -11.25 14.87
N PHE A 234 9.66 -11.32 15.10
CA PHE A 234 8.88 -10.20 15.62
C PHE A 234 9.35 -9.77 17.01
N ILE A 235 9.52 -10.71 17.95
CA ILE A 235 10.05 -10.40 19.28
C ILE A 235 11.45 -9.78 19.17
N ALA A 236 12.35 -10.40 18.40
CA ALA A 236 13.70 -9.89 18.17
C ALA A 236 13.69 -8.47 17.58
N SER A 237 12.75 -8.17 16.67
CA SER A 237 12.61 -6.85 16.06
C SER A 237 12.20 -5.76 17.05
N LEU A 238 11.59 -6.11 18.17
CA LEU A 238 11.18 -5.20 19.24
C LEU A 238 12.22 -5.10 20.37
N THR A 239 12.99 -6.16 20.61
CA THR A 239 13.95 -6.23 21.73
C THR A 239 15.39 -5.94 21.31
N THR A 240 15.71 -5.99 20.02
CA THR A 240 17.06 -5.79 19.49
C THR A 240 17.16 -4.50 18.68
N ASP A 241 18.28 -3.77 18.80
CA ASP A 241 18.53 -2.55 18.03
C ASP A 241 18.49 -2.83 16.51
N GLN A 242 17.61 -2.14 15.79
CA GLN A 242 17.43 -2.27 14.34
C GLN A 242 18.32 -1.29 13.55
N LYS A 243 19.33 -0.71 14.20
CA LYS A 243 20.40 0.12 13.62
C LYS A 243 19.91 1.40 12.94
N ASP A 244 18.99 2.13 13.57
CA ASP A 244 18.66 3.48 13.11
C ASP A 244 19.84 4.45 13.25
N ILE A 245 19.97 5.33 12.26
CA ILE A 245 20.91 6.44 12.21
C ILE A 245 20.40 7.63 13.04
N VAL A 246 19.08 7.80 13.16
CA VAL A 246 18.43 8.91 13.87
C VAL A 246 17.88 8.43 15.22
N LYS A 247 18.31 9.05 16.32
CA LYS A 247 17.95 8.65 17.70
C LYS A 247 17.45 9.84 18.53
N GLY A 248 16.82 9.56 19.68
CA GLY A 248 16.43 10.57 20.68
C GLY A 248 15.48 11.65 20.14
N TYR A 249 15.77 12.92 20.45
CA TYR A 249 14.94 14.05 20.06
C TYR A 249 14.80 14.20 18.54
N ASP A 250 15.86 13.95 17.78
CA ASP A 250 15.82 14.03 16.31
C ASP A 250 14.85 13.01 15.71
N LYS A 251 14.70 11.85 16.37
CA LYS A 251 13.72 10.84 15.98
C LYS A 251 12.29 11.34 16.19
N VAL A 252 12.01 11.99 17.32
CA VAL A 252 10.71 12.64 17.58
C VAL A 252 10.42 13.71 16.54
N VAL A 253 11.39 14.56 16.21
CA VAL A 253 11.24 15.61 15.18
C VAL A 253 11.00 14.99 13.80
N ARG A 254 11.71 13.92 13.45
CA ARG A 254 11.49 13.18 12.21
C ARG A 254 10.06 12.62 12.14
N VAL A 255 9.60 11.94 13.18
CA VAL A 255 8.23 11.38 13.23
C VAL A 255 7.18 12.48 13.14
N TYR A 256 7.37 13.59 13.86
CA TYR A 256 6.53 14.78 13.75
C TYR A 256 6.43 15.28 12.30
N ARG A 257 7.57 15.47 11.63
CA ARG A 257 7.60 15.93 10.24
C ARG A 257 6.93 14.95 9.29
N LEU A 258 7.17 13.64 9.43
CA LEU A 258 6.56 12.62 8.58
C LEU A 258 5.04 12.55 8.78
N VAL A 259 4.55 12.57 10.02
CA VAL A 259 3.10 12.61 10.31
C VAL A 259 2.49 13.88 9.73
N SER A 260 3.12 15.03 9.96
CA SER A 260 2.63 16.32 9.48
C SER A 260 2.62 16.40 7.94
N LYS A 261 3.65 15.85 7.28
CA LYS A 261 3.73 15.71 5.82
C LYS A 261 2.67 14.76 5.26
N ASN A 262 2.44 13.62 5.91
CA ASN A 262 1.38 12.69 5.53
C ASN A 262 0.00 13.37 5.59
N TYR A 263 -0.26 14.13 6.66
CA TYR A 263 -1.53 14.85 6.80
C TYR A 263 -1.65 15.99 5.80
N TYR A 264 -0.57 16.75 5.58
CA TYR A 264 -0.48 17.80 4.58
C TYR A 264 -0.85 17.28 3.19
N SER A 265 -0.25 16.16 2.79
CA SER A 265 -0.39 15.59 1.43
C SER A 265 -1.80 15.07 1.12
N ILE A 266 -2.62 14.80 2.14
CA ILE A 266 -4.04 14.42 1.95
C ILE A 266 -4.87 15.61 1.44
N PHE A 267 -4.56 16.83 1.90
CA PHE A 267 -5.39 18.01 1.63
C PHE A 267 -4.77 18.98 0.64
N LEU A 268 -3.44 19.20 0.73
CA LEU A 268 -2.75 20.30 0.05
C LEU A 268 -1.49 19.83 -0.73
N PRO A 269 -1.49 18.71 -1.47
CA PRO A 269 -0.27 18.09 -2.03
C PRO A 269 0.51 18.91 -3.08
N SER A 270 0.14 20.18 -3.34
CA SER A 270 0.75 21.03 -4.39
C SER A 270 0.79 22.50 -4.04
N LEU A 271 0.65 22.85 -2.77
CA LEU A 271 0.84 24.22 -2.32
C LEU A 271 2.23 24.36 -1.71
N ASP A 272 2.80 25.56 -1.75
CA ASP A 272 4.03 25.85 -1.01
C ASP A 272 3.72 26.38 0.40
N PHE A 273 2.49 26.85 0.60
CA PHE A 273 1.99 27.39 1.85
C PHE A 273 0.58 26.84 2.17
N PRO A 274 0.25 26.53 3.44
CA PRO A 274 1.12 26.51 4.63
C PRO A 274 2.24 25.47 4.54
N LYS A 275 3.31 25.64 5.33
CA LYS A 275 4.38 24.64 5.40
C LYS A 275 3.87 23.37 6.06
N HIS A 276 4.34 22.21 5.60
CA HIS A 276 3.85 20.92 6.07
C HIS A 276 4.05 20.72 7.58
N GLU A 277 5.07 21.32 8.20
CA GLU A 277 5.34 21.26 9.64
C GLU A 277 4.27 21.95 10.49
N GLN A 278 3.42 22.81 9.91
CA GLN A 278 2.36 23.52 10.64
C GLN A 278 1.05 22.71 10.70
N ILE A 279 0.89 21.71 9.84
CA ILE A 279 -0.38 20.98 9.69
C ILE A 279 -0.73 20.19 10.93
N LEU A 280 0.23 19.52 11.57
CA LEU A 280 -0.07 18.71 12.74
C LEU A 280 -0.62 19.56 13.89
N LEU A 281 -0.05 20.75 14.12
CA LEU A 281 -0.57 21.72 15.09
C LEU A 281 -1.99 22.18 14.74
N LEU A 282 -2.27 22.47 13.46
CA LEU A 282 -3.61 22.82 13.00
C LEU A 282 -4.61 21.68 13.26
N VAL A 283 -4.23 20.44 12.95
CA VAL A 283 -5.05 19.25 13.19
C VAL A 283 -5.33 19.08 14.69
N PHE A 284 -4.34 19.30 15.55
CA PHE A 284 -4.53 19.29 17.01
C PHE A 284 -5.44 20.41 17.51
N GLY A 285 -5.31 21.63 16.98
CA GLY A 285 -6.20 22.75 17.30
C GLY A 285 -7.65 22.44 16.92
N VAL A 286 -7.87 21.89 15.72
CA VAL A 286 -9.18 21.42 15.26
C VAL A 286 -9.70 20.30 16.15
N PHE A 287 -8.85 19.34 16.51
CA PHE A 287 -9.19 18.25 17.42
C PHE A 287 -9.71 18.78 18.77
N ILE A 288 -8.98 19.72 19.41
CA ILE A 288 -9.38 20.32 20.69
C ILE A 288 -10.73 21.05 20.54
N CYS A 289 -10.89 21.86 19.49
CA CYS A 289 -12.15 22.57 19.22
C CYS A 289 -13.34 21.60 19.09
N LEU A 290 -13.19 20.53 18.30
CA LEU A 290 -14.22 19.51 18.13
C LEU A 290 -14.48 18.73 19.43
N PHE A 291 -13.43 18.41 20.21
CA PHE A 291 -13.56 17.73 21.49
C PHE A 291 -14.38 18.53 22.50
N VAL A 292 -14.19 19.85 22.54
CA VAL A 292 -14.95 20.77 23.39
C VAL A 292 -16.40 20.89 22.92
N LYS A 293 -16.63 21.11 21.62
CA LYS A 293 -17.96 21.35 21.04
C LYS A 293 -18.82 20.09 20.94
N LEU A 294 -18.29 18.98 20.46
CA LEU A 294 -19.04 17.77 20.16
C LEU A 294 -19.00 16.77 21.33
N LYS A 295 -19.59 17.16 22.46
CA LYS A 295 -19.60 16.38 23.71
C LYS A 295 -20.04 14.92 23.54
N LYS A 296 -21.00 14.68 22.64
CA LYS A 296 -21.51 13.32 22.30
C LYS A 296 -20.40 12.37 21.82
N TYR A 297 -19.36 12.87 21.15
CA TYR A 297 -18.30 12.06 20.54
C TYR A 297 -17.00 12.02 21.36
N ARG A 298 -16.97 12.58 22.59
CA ARG A 298 -15.75 12.65 23.43
C ARG A 298 -15.06 11.31 23.63
N LYS A 299 -15.81 10.22 23.80
CA LYS A 299 -15.25 8.86 23.92
C LYS A 299 -14.52 8.42 22.64
N LEU A 300 -15.08 8.73 21.47
CA LEU A 300 -14.45 8.44 20.18
C LEU A 300 -13.20 9.29 19.98
N PHE A 301 -13.24 10.56 20.36
CA PHE A 301 -12.06 11.43 20.30
C PHE A 301 -10.96 10.96 21.25
N ALA A 302 -11.29 10.49 22.45
CA ALA A 302 -10.31 9.90 23.35
C ALA A 302 -9.62 8.66 22.72
N VAL A 303 -10.39 7.82 22.03
CA VAL A 303 -9.83 6.70 21.24
C VAL A 303 -8.92 7.18 20.11
N MET A 304 -9.34 8.18 19.32
CA MET A 304 -8.49 8.75 18.26
C MET A 304 -7.19 9.36 18.81
N LEU A 305 -7.28 10.08 19.93
CA LEU A 305 -6.12 10.70 20.56
C LEU A 305 -5.15 9.63 21.08
N PHE A 306 -5.67 8.61 21.76
CA PHE A 306 -4.85 7.51 22.25
C PHE A 306 -4.21 6.74 21.10
N TRP A 307 -4.96 6.46 20.03
CA TRP A 307 -4.44 5.88 18.80
C TRP A 307 -3.27 6.70 18.24
N PHE A 308 -3.47 8.00 18.06
CA PHE A 308 -2.45 8.91 17.55
C PHE A 308 -1.17 8.83 18.41
N PHE A 309 -1.32 8.90 19.73
CA PHE A 309 -0.18 8.82 20.64
C PHE A 309 0.53 7.47 20.58
N LEU A 310 -0.19 6.35 20.42
CA LEU A 310 0.44 5.03 20.26
C LEU A 310 1.34 4.99 19.03
N TYR A 311 0.86 5.46 17.87
CA TYR A 311 1.69 5.55 16.65
C TYR A 311 2.87 6.49 16.83
N PHE A 312 2.61 7.70 17.34
CA PHE A 312 3.63 8.72 17.50
C PHE A 312 4.73 8.25 18.46
N LEU A 313 4.36 7.71 19.62
CA LEU A 313 5.29 7.24 20.64
C LEU A 313 6.05 6.01 20.16
N PHE A 314 5.36 5.00 19.60
CA PHE A 314 6.00 3.79 19.10
C PHE A 314 7.11 4.13 18.10
N PHE A 315 6.78 4.88 17.04
CA PHE A 315 7.78 5.20 16.01
C PHE A 315 8.82 6.23 16.45
N SER A 316 8.55 7.02 17.49
CA SER A 316 9.56 7.91 18.09
C SER A 316 10.61 7.15 18.91
N LEU A 317 10.24 5.99 19.45
CA LEU A 317 11.13 5.15 20.27
C LEU A 317 11.68 3.94 19.50
N TYR A 318 11.06 3.56 18.39
CA TYR A 318 11.44 2.37 17.63
C TYR A 318 12.80 2.55 16.93
N SER A 319 13.65 1.53 17.08
CA SER A 319 15.07 1.54 16.70
C SER A 319 15.33 1.30 15.20
N LYS A 320 14.28 1.34 14.36
CA LYS A 320 14.36 1.19 12.90
C LYS A 320 14.04 2.51 12.21
N ILE A 321 14.68 2.76 11.07
CA ILE A 321 14.40 3.91 10.20
C ILE A 321 12.91 3.93 9.84
N VAL A 322 12.25 5.03 10.20
CA VAL A 322 10.81 5.22 9.95
C VAL A 322 10.64 5.82 8.56
N SER A 323 9.84 5.11 7.77
CA SER A 323 9.33 5.53 6.45
C SER A 323 7.88 6.00 6.56
N GLU A 324 7.45 6.82 5.59
CA GLU A 324 6.12 7.47 5.59
C GLU A 324 4.95 6.48 5.67
N TYR A 325 5.06 5.33 5.00
CA TYR A 325 3.98 4.33 4.94
C TYR A 325 3.68 3.65 6.28
N TYR A 326 4.64 3.58 7.21
CA TYR A 326 4.41 3.02 8.54
C TYR A 326 3.39 3.84 9.35
N LEU A 327 3.28 5.12 9.02
CA LEU A 327 2.37 6.07 9.67
C LEU A 327 1.00 6.15 8.97
N SER A 328 0.78 5.40 7.87
CA SER A 328 -0.48 5.39 7.13
C SER A 328 -1.66 4.95 7.99
N GLY A 329 -1.43 4.13 9.02
CA GLY A 329 -2.47 3.71 9.96
C GLY A 329 -3.07 4.85 10.82
N ALA A 330 -2.45 6.03 10.84
CA ALA A 330 -2.97 7.22 11.52
C ALA A 330 -3.64 8.23 10.56
N GLN A 331 -3.55 8.03 9.23
CA GLN A 331 -4.07 8.98 8.23
C GLN A 331 -5.60 9.09 8.21
N SER A 332 -6.30 8.13 8.82
CA SER A 332 -7.76 8.16 8.98
C SER A 332 -8.25 9.30 9.89
N ILE A 333 -7.45 9.67 10.89
CA ILE A 333 -7.79 10.68 11.92
C ILE A 333 -8.06 12.05 11.29
N PRO A 334 -7.12 12.67 10.54
CA PRO A 334 -7.35 13.99 9.97
C PRO A 334 -8.52 14.00 8.97
N VAL A 335 -8.78 12.91 8.24
CA VAL A 335 -9.95 12.79 7.33
C VAL A 335 -11.26 12.93 8.10
N LEU A 336 -11.39 12.24 9.24
CA LEU A 336 -12.60 12.30 10.06
C LEU A 336 -12.77 13.67 10.73
N LEU A 337 -11.69 14.27 11.24
CA LEU A 337 -11.73 15.60 11.86
C LEU A 337 -12.09 16.69 10.84
N PHE A 338 -11.51 16.63 9.64
CA PHE A 338 -11.86 17.54 8.55
C PHE A 338 -13.32 17.37 8.16
N SER A 339 -13.79 16.13 8.00
CA SER A 339 -15.17 15.84 7.58
C SER A 339 -16.20 16.33 8.61
N LEU A 340 -15.94 16.14 9.91
CA LEU A 340 -16.78 16.66 10.98
C LEU A 340 -16.82 18.19 10.99
N THR A 341 -15.67 18.83 10.81
CA THR A 341 -15.55 20.29 10.77
C THR A 341 -16.35 20.87 9.62
N ILE A 342 -16.11 20.39 8.39
CA ILE A 342 -16.80 20.89 7.19
C ILE A 342 -18.31 20.62 7.26
N ALA A 343 -18.73 19.44 7.73
CA ALA A 343 -20.16 19.14 7.90
C ALA A 343 -20.83 20.16 8.83
N GLY A 344 -20.22 20.45 9.99
CA GLY A 344 -20.75 21.43 10.93
C GLY A 344 -20.76 22.87 10.38
N LEU A 345 -19.77 23.25 9.58
CA LEU A 345 -19.74 24.57 8.94
C LEU A 345 -20.80 24.71 7.84
N ILE A 346 -21.09 23.65 7.09
CA ILE A 346 -22.15 23.64 6.06
C ILE A 346 -23.54 23.85 6.67
N GLU A 347 -23.79 23.30 7.87
CA GLU A 347 -25.04 23.48 8.60
C GLU A 347 -25.21 24.92 9.14
N SER A 348 -24.11 25.68 9.27
CA SER A 348 -24.13 27.06 9.72
C SER A 348 -24.43 28.03 8.57
N LYS A 349 -25.49 28.84 8.68
CA LYS A 349 -25.82 29.88 7.68
C LYS A 349 -24.66 30.84 7.42
N ARG A 350 -23.89 31.22 8.46
CA ARG A 350 -22.76 32.16 8.37
C ARG A 350 -21.54 31.55 7.68
N TRP A 351 -21.24 30.29 7.95
CA TRP A 351 -19.98 29.66 7.52
C TRP A 351 -20.12 28.69 6.35
N LYS A 352 -21.34 28.48 5.86
CA LYS A 352 -21.63 27.58 4.73
C LYS A 352 -20.81 27.92 3.49
N LEU A 353 -20.75 29.20 3.10
CA LEU A 353 -19.98 29.61 1.92
C LEU A 353 -18.49 29.29 2.08
N PHE A 354 -17.91 29.60 3.24
CA PHE A 354 -16.52 29.27 3.54
C PHE A 354 -16.26 27.77 3.44
N ALA A 355 -17.13 26.92 4.01
CA ALA A 355 -16.99 25.47 3.94
C ALA A 355 -17.05 24.93 2.50
N LEU A 356 -17.95 25.48 1.67
CA LEU A 356 -18.05 25.11 0.26
C LEU A 356 -16.82 25.55 -0.54
N ILE A 357 -16.27 26.74 -0.26
CA ILE A 357 -15.02 27.20 -0.86
C ILE A 357 -13.85 26.30 -0.44
N THR A 358 -13.76 25.92 0.85
CA THR A 358 -12.72 24.98 1.33
C THR A 358 -12.82 23.62 0.63
N LEU A 359 -14.02 23.08 0.45
CA LEU A 359 -14.22 21.84 -0.31
C LEU A 359 -13.83 22.00 -1.78
N LEU A 360 -14.23 23.10 -2.42
CA LEU A 360 -13.87 23.37 -3.81
C LEU A 360 -12.34 23.47 -3.96
N LEU A 361 -11.67 24.17 -3.06
CA LEU A 361 -10.21 24.27 -3.05
C LEU A 361 -9.56 22.88 -2.91
N LEU A 362 -10.03 22.05 -1.98
CA LEU A 362 -9.54 20.67 -1.82
C LEU A 362 -9.68 19.87 -3.10
N ILE A 363 -10.85 19.95 -3.76
CA ILE A 363 -11.12 19.28 -5.03
C ILE A 363 -10.15 19.77 -6.10
N VAL A 364 -10.00 21.09 -6.26
CA VAL A 364 -9.16 21.70 -7.30
C VAL A 364 -7.69 21.36 -7.08
N VAL A 365 -7.17 21.50 -5.86
CA VAL A 365 -5.75 21.25 -5.56
C VAL A 365 -5.40 19.77 -5.78
N ASN A 366 -6.21 18.85 -5.29
CA ASN A 366 -5.95 17.42 -5.47
C ASN A 366 -6.13 16.97 -6.92
N SER A 367 -7.16 17.47 -7.61
CA SER A 367 -7.39 17.15 -9.03
C SER A 367 -6.26 17.69 -9.89
N LYS A 368 -5.83 18.94 -9.66
CA LYS A 368 -4.66 19.52 -10.34
C LYS A 368 -3.45 18.63 -10.14
N ARG A 369 -3.11 18.29 -8.89
CA ARG A 369 -1.96 17.42 -8.60
C ARG A 369 -2.05 16.07 -9.31
N PHE A 370 -3.22 15.44 -9.32
CA PHE A 370 -3.43 14.17 -10.00
C PHE A 370 -3.23 14.28 -11.52
N PHE A 371 -3.85 15.27 -12.18
CA PHE A 371 -3.75 15.40 -13.64
C PHE A 371 -2.41 15.96 -14.12
N THR A 372 -1.64 16.62 -13.25
CA THR A 372 -0.30 17.13 -13.58
C THR A 372 0.83 16.22 -13.09
N VAL A 373 0.53 15.05 -12.53
CA VAL A 373 1.57 14.11 -12.10
C VAL A 373 2.36 13.63 -13.32
N SER A 374 3.68 13.67 -13.23
CA SER A 374 4.54 13.12 -14.28
C SER A 374 4.40 11.60 -14.32
N ILE A 375 4.26 11.05 -15.52
CA ILE A 375 4.32 9.60 -15.72
C ILE A 375 5.75 9.13 -15.39
N ASN A 376 5.87 8.06 -14.62
CA ASN A 376 7.17 7.50 -14.28
C ASN A 376 7.77 6.81 -15.52
N GLY A 377 8.89 7.34 -16.04
CA GLY A 377 9.60 6.77 -17.19
C GLY A 377 10.35 5.46 -16.91
N SER A 378 10.24 4.86 -15.72
CA SER A 378 10.76 3.52 -15.41
C SER A 378 9.67 2.59 -14.85
N GLY A 379 8.41 2.84 -15.22
CA GLY A 379 7.25 2.08 -14.80
C GLY A 379 7.06 0.76 -15.55
N TYR A 380 5.85 0.20 -15.47
CA TYR A 380 5.54 -1.09 -16.08
C TYR A 380 5.79 -1.13 -17.59
N LEU A 381 5.33 -0.12 -18.32
CA LEU A 381 5.39 -0.10 -19.77
C LEU A 381 6.85 -0.05 -20.27
N GLU A 382 7.68 0.78 -19.65
CA GLU A 382 9.08 0.94 -20.03
C GLU A 382 9.89 -0.31 -19.72
N ARG A 383 9.66 -0.92 -18.55
CA ARG A 383 10.29 -2.21 -18.17
C ARG A 383 9.85 -3.33 -19.09
N LYS A 384 8.57 -3.38 -19.48
CA LYS A 384 8.07 -4.36 -20.45
C LYS A 384 8.69 -4.14 -21.83
N ALA A 385 8.79 -2.89 -22.28
CA ALA A 385 9.32 -2.53 -23.59
C ALA A 385 10.81 -2.87 -23.72
N ILE A 386 11.63 -2.56 -22.71
CA ILE A 386 13.06 -2.89 -22.74
C ILE A 386 13.29 -4.41 -22.75
N VAL A 387 12.52 -5.19 -21.99
CA VAL A 387 12.60 -6.66 -22.04
C VAL A 387 12.15 -7.21 -23.39
N ALA A 388 11.08 -6.65 -23.97
CA ALA A 388 10.61 -7.04 -25.29
C ALA A 388 11.67 -6.76 -26.38
N GLU A 389 12.38 -5.64 -26.28
CA GLU A 389 13.48 -5.31 -27.19
C GLU A 389 14.67 -6.28 -27.07
N ILE A 390 15.08 -6.61 -25.84
CA ILE A 390 16.15 -7.59 -25.61
C ILE A 390 15.78 -8.93 -26.25
N LYS A 391 14.52 -9.38 -26.06
CA LYS A 391 14.04 -10.61 -26.67
C LYS A 391 14.08 -10.54 -28.19
N ARG A 392 13.55 -9.47 -28.79
CA ARG A 392 13.52 -9.27 -30.25
C ARG A 392 14.92 -9.35 -30.85
N ASP A 393 15.86 -8.58 -30.32
CA ASP A 393 17.24 -8.56 -30.83
C ASP A 393 17.96 -9.92 -30.62
N SER A 394 17.76 -10.59 -29.48
CA SER A 394 18.30 -11.93 -29.24
C SER A 394 17.79 -12.96 -30.24
N GLU A 395 16.48 -12.94 -30.56
CA GLU A 395 15.85 -13.85 -31.52
C GLU A 395 16.34 -13.58 -32.96
N GLU A 396 16.43 -12.32 -33.37
CA GLU A 396 16.98 -11.92 -34.69
C GLU A 396 18.42 -12.43 -34.90
N ARG A 397 19.19 -12.56 -33.81
CA ARG A 397 20.57 -13.06 -33.85
C ARG A 397 20.69 -14.56 -33.69
N GLY A 398 19.59 -15.25 -33.35
CA GLY A 398 19.55 -16.68 -33.10
C GLY A 398 20.25 -17.09 -31.79
N TYR A 399 20.21 -16.22 -30.78
CA TYR A 399 20.68 -16.51 -29.43
C TYR A 399 19.55 -17.09 -28.58
N ASN A 400 19.77 -18.28 -28.00
CA ASN A 400 18.76 -19.01 -27.22
C ASN A 400 18.67 -18.55 -25.75
N CYS A 401 19.65 -17.78 -25.28
CA CYS A 401 19.72 -17.23 -23.94
C CYS A 401 20.50 -15.92 -23.97
N VAL A 402 20.28 -15.10 -22.94
CA VAL A 402 20.94 -13.81 -22.75
C VAL A 402 21.44 -13.69 -21.32
N ALA A 403 22.30 -12.72 -21.06
CA ALA A 403 22.61 -12.28 -19.71
C ALA A 403 22.28 -10.80 -19.54
N ILE A 404 21.94 -10.41 -18.31
CA ILE A 404 21.54 -9.04 -17.98
C ILE A 404 22.50 -8.46 -16.94
N SER A 405 23.04 -7.29 -17.23
CA SER A 405 23.76 -6.44 -16.28
C SER A 405 22.99 -5.13 -16.06
N TYR A 406 23.31 -4.43 -14.98
CA TYR A 406 22.67 -3.17 -14.64
C TYR A 406 23.74 -2.12 -14.31
N ILE A 407 23.52 -0.89 -14.79
CA ILE A 407 24.25 0.30 -14.38
C ILE A 407 23.22 1.21 -13.73
N THR A 408 23.09 1.08 -12.40
CA THR A 408 22.07 1.76 -11.62
C THR A 408 22.38 1.72 -10.13
N ASP A 409 21.73 2.61 -9.36
CA ASP A 409 21.71 2.54 -7.90
C ASP A 409 20.96 1.29 -7.41
N PRO A 410 21.32 0.75 -6.22
CA PRO A 410 20.65 -0.42 -5.64
C PRO A 410 19.13 -0.27 -5.56
N GLY A 411 18.41 -1.31 -6.00
CA GLY A 411 16.95 -1.40 -5.94
C GLY A 411 16.26 -1.13 -7.28
N TYR A 412 16.90 -0.41 -8.20
CA TYR A 412 16.39 -0.18 -9.56
C TYR A 412 16.72 -1.33 -10.53
N ASP A 413 17.69 -2.17 -10.18
CA ASP A 413 18.05 -3.44 -10.81
C ASP A 413 16.98 -4.54 -10.59
N LEU A 414 16.03 -4.29 -9.69
CA LEU A 414 14.88 -5.15 -9.42
C LEU A 414 13.69 -4.78 -10.34
N GLY A 415 12.69 -5.64 -10.47
CA GLY A 415 11.48 -5.33 -11.26
C GLY A 415 11.51 -5.79 -12.71
N TYR A 416 12.26 -6.85 -13.03
CA TYR A 416 12.39 -7.39 -14.40
C TYR A 416 12.21 -8.91 -14.47
N ARG A 417 12.44 -9.64 -13.38
CA ARG A 417 12.60 -11.10 -13.42
C ARG A 417 11.31 -11.82 -13.82
N TYR A 418 10.17 -11.32 -13.34
CA TYR A 418 8.87 -11.85 -13.73
C TYR A 418 8.58 -11.58 -15.20
N ILE A 419 8.97 -10.40 -15.70
CA ILE A 419 8.80 -10.04 -17.11
C ILE A 419 9.66 -10.97 -18.00
N PHE A 420 10.92 -11.23 -17.63
CA PHE A 420 11.75 -12.24 -18.33
C PHE A 420 11.09 -13.62 -18.38
N TRP A 421 10.48 -14.06 -17.27
CA TRP A 421 9.73 -15.31 -17.24
C TRP A 421 8.49 -15.29 -18.14
N MET A 422 7.70 -14.21 -18.10
CA MET A 422 6.51 -14.03 -18.93
C MET A 422 6.86 -14.07 -20.43
N TYR A 423 8.01 -13.50 -20.81
CA TYR A 423 8.54 -13.56 -22.17
C TYR A 423 9.25 -14.89 -22.51
N LYS A 424 9.27 -15.87 -21.59
CA LYS A 424 9.92 -17.18 -21.74
C LYS A 424 11.42 -17.10 -22.06
N MET A 425 12.10 -16.11 -21.49
CA MET A 425 13.53 -15.91 -21.73
C MET A 425 14.38 -16.83 -20.85
N HIS A 426 15.45 -17.37 -21.43
CA HIS A 426 16.54 -17.98 -20.69
C HIS A 426 17.55 -16.89 -20.33
N VAL A 427 17.63 -16.54 -19.05
CA VAL A 427 18.50 -15.47 -18.58
C VAL A 427 19.56 -16.04 -17.65
N ASN A 428 20.81 -15.87 -18.05
CA ASN A 428 22.00 -16.33 -17.36
C ASN A 428 22.72 -15.18 -16.64
N LYS A 429 23.68 -15.54 -15.78
CA LYS A 429 24.62 -14.57 -15.18
C LYS A 429 25.52 -13.94 -16.25
N PRO A 430 25.95 -12.68 -16.10
CA PRO A 430 26.87 -12.01 -17.03
C PRO A 430 28.19 -12.78 -17.31
N SER A 431 28.67 -13.57 -16.35
CA SER A 431 29.89 -14.39 -16.50
C SER A 431 29.69 -15.70 -17.28
N SER A 432 28.48 -16.00 -17.76
CA SER A 432 28.15 -17.29 -18.39
C SER A 432 28.64 -17.46 -19.83
N GLY A 433 29.11 -16.40 -20.48
CA GLY A 433 29.38 -16.38 -21.92
C GLY A 433 28.15 -16.13 -22.81
N SER A 434 26.97 -15.91 -22.21
CA SER A 434 25.78 -15.42 -22.93
C SER A 434 25.93 -13.93 -23.32
N PRO A 435 25.27 -13.46 -24.40
CA PRO A 435 25.28 -12.04 -24.78
C PRO A 435 24.75 -11.16 -23.65
N VAL A 436 25.55 -10.20 -23.20
CA VAL A 436 25.21 -9.35 -22.05
C VAL A 436 24.55 -8.06 -22.50
N TYR A 437 23.25 -7.91 -22.20
CA TYR A 437 22.52 -6.66 -22.35
C TYR A 437 22.62 -5.87 -21.05
N THR A 438 22.94 -4.57 -21.14
CA THR A 438 23.04 -3.73 -19.94
C THR A 438 21.87 -2.77 -19.88
N ILE A 439 21.10 -2.81 -18.79
CA ILE A 439 20.04 -1.85 -18.51
C ILE A 439 20.60 -0.70 -17.67
N VAL A 440 20.39 0.54 -18.12
CA VAL A 440 20.97 1.75 -17.53
C VAL A 440 19.86 2.63 -16.95
N PHE A 441 20.03 3.06 -15.70
CA PHE A 441 19.16 4.04 -15.05
C PHE A 441 19.92 4.75 -13.90
N PRO A 442 19.89 6.09 -13.78
CA PRO A 442 19.37 7.05 -14.74
C PRO A 442 20.20 7.09 -16.03
N LEU A 443 19.63 7.66 -17.11
CA LEU A 443 20.36 7.87 -18.36
C LEU A 443 21.56 8.82 -18.17
N ASN A 444 22.68 8.47 -18.80
CA ASN A 444 23.88 9.31 -18.85
C ASN A 444 24.61 9.07 -20.17
N ASP A 445 24.33 9.91 -21.17
CA ASP A 445 24.83 9.74 -22.53
C ASP A 445 26.35 9.92 -22.65
N THR A 446 27.00 10.57 -21.69
CA THR A 446 28.45 10.80 -21.67
C THR A 446 29.23 9.63 -21.10
N LEU A 447 28.74 9.00 -20.02
CA LEU A 447 29.43 7.88 -19.37
C LEU A 447 28.97 6.52 -19.90
N PHE A 448 27.68 6.37 -20.17
CA PHE A 448 27.05 5.10 -20.52
C PHE A 448 26.05 5.30 -21.67
N PRO A 449 26.54 5.59 -22.90
CA PRO A 449 25.67 5.85 -24.04
C PRO A 449 24.80 4.63 -24.36
N ALA A 450 23.49 4.78 -24.18
CA ALA A 450 22.53 3.74 -24.49
C ALA A 450 22.33 3.63 -26.00
N ASN A 451 22.25 2.42 -26.53
CA ASN A 451 21.91 2.19 -27.94
C ASN A 451 20.42 2.46 -28.21
N ARG A 452 19.55 2.20 -27.23
CA ARG A 452 18.12 2.53 -27.27
C ARG A 452 17.63 3.01 -25.91
N THR A 453 16.56 3.80 -25.91
CA THR A 453 15.91 4.31 -24.70
C THR A 453 14.43 3.97 -24.67
N PHE A 454 13.91 3.73 -23.47
CA PHE A 454 12.52 3.40 -23.17
C PHE A 454 12.09 4.25 -21.98
N GLY A 455 11.52 5.42 -22.27
CA GLY A 455 11.27 6.44 -21.25
C GLY A 455 12.59 6.89 -20.62
N ALA A 456 12.77 6.60 -19.33
CA ALA A 456 13.98 6.91 -18.57
C ALA A 456 14.97 5.73 -18.48
N LEU A 457 14.65 4.57 -19.06
CA LEU A 457 15.53 3.40 -19.08
C LEU A 457 16.37 3.35 -20.36
N GLY A 458 17.67 3.09 -20.23
CA GLY A 458 18.59 2.89 -21.35
C GLY A 458 18.91 1.41 -21.55
N LEU A 459 19.16 1.01 -22.80
CA LEU A 459 19.63 -0.32 -23.17
C LEU A 459 20.93 -0.21 -23.95
N ILE A 460 21.98 -0.87 -23.45
CA ILE A 460 23.23 -1.10 -24.16
C ILE A 460 23.23 -2.54 -24.68
N TYR A 461 23.46 -2.70 -25.98
CA TYR A 461 23.54 -4.00 -26.64
C TYR A 461 24.86 -4.70 -26.36
N PRO A 462 24.89 -6.05 -26.43
CA PRO A 462 26.13 -6.80 -26.39
C PRO A 462 27.08 -6.38 -27.52
N ASP A 463 28.39 -6.40 -27.25
CA ASP A 463 29.40 -6.40 -28.30
C ASP A 463 29.38 -7.75 -29.01
N TYR A 464 28.59 -7.85 -30.08
CA TYR A 464 28.32 -9.10 -30.79
C TYR A 464 29.57 -9.77 -31.35
N SER A 465 30.66 -9.02 -31.56
CA SER A 465 31.93 -9.59 -32.03
C SER A 465 32.53 -10.60 -31.04
N ARG A 466 32.11 -10.56 -29.78
CA ARG A 466 32.59 -11.44 -28.70
C ARG A 466 31.85 -12.77 -28.59
N TYR A 467 30.77 -12.98 -29.36
CA TYR A 467 29.86 -14.11 -29.17
C TYR A 467 29.74 -14.95 -30.45
N THR A 468 29.98 -16.25 -30.32
CA THR A 468 29.67 -17.24 -31.38
C THR A 468 28.40 -18.00 -31.03
N LYS A 469 27.65 -18.45 -32.03
CA LYS A 469 26.39 -19.18 -31.81
C LYS A 469 26.61 -20.47 -31.03
N GLU A 470 27.72 -21.15 -31.27
CA GLU A 470 28.12 -22.37 -30.57
C GLU A 470 28.40 -22.12 -29.09
N ALA A 471 29.19 -21.08 -28.77
CA ALA A 471 29.49 -20.72 -27.38
C ALA A 471 28.22 -20.30 -26.63
N VAL A 472 27.34 -19.53 -27.27
CA VAL A 472 26.05 -19.16 -26.69
C VAL A 472 25.19 -20.40 -26.46
N ARG A 473 25.06 -21.31 -27.44
CA ARG A 473 24.32 -22.57 -27.24
C ARG A 473 24.83 -23.40 -26.06
N HIS A 474 26.15 -23.49 -25.89
CA HIS A 474 26.76 -24.15 -24.73
C HIS A 474 26.44 -23.41 -23.42
N SER A 475 26.46 -22.08 -23.43
CA SER A 475 26.03 -21.27 -22.27
C SER A 475 24.55 -21.53 -21.92
N CYS A 476 23.69 -21.70 -22.93
CA CYS A 476 22.25 -21.93 -22.76
C CYS A 476 21.89 -23.36 -22.33
N SER A 477 22.82 -24.33 -22.34
CA SER A 477 22.52 -25.68 -21.81
C SER A 477 22.56 -25.75 -20.29
N GLY A 478 23.06 -24.70 -19.61
CA GLY A 478 23.06 -24.58 -18.16
C GLY A 478 21.70 -24.19 -17.58
N GLU A 479 21.66 -24.02 -16.27
CA GLU A 479 20.43 -23.57 -15.58
C GLU A 479 20.03 -22.14 -15.97
N ASN A 480 18.73 -21.91 -16.09
CA ASN A 480 18.19 -20.56 -16.23
C ASN A 480 18.27 -19.83 -14.89
N SER A 481 19.26 -18.95 -14.73
CA SER A 481 19.52 -18.21 -13.50
C SER A 481 18.31 -17.39 -13.06
N ASN A 482 17.46 -16.90 -13.98
CA ASN A 482 16.23 -16.23 -13.60
C ASN A 482 15.25 -17.12 -12.81
N LEU A 483 15.29 -18.44 -13.01
CA LEU A 483 14.45 -19.41 -12.30
C LEU A 483 15.12 -19.98 -11.03
N THR A 484 16.46 -20.07 -11.01
CA THR A 484 17.20 -20.79 -9.97
C THR A 484 17.87 -19.89 -8.94
N ASP A 485 18.34 -18.69 -9.34
CA ASP A 485 18.98 -17.78 -8.39
C ASP A 485 17.99 -17.26 -7.34
N PRO A 486 18.46 -17.05 -6.08
CA PRO A 486 17.63 -16.47 -5.04
C PRO A 486 17.13 -15.09 -5.44
N MET A 487 15.98 -14.70 -4.91
CA MET A 487 15.38 -13.39 -5.14
C MET A 487 15.09 -12.77 -3.79
N PHE A 488 15.61 -11.56 -3.56
CA PHE A 488 15.37 -10.82 -2.33
C PHE A 488 13.87 -10.72 -2.06
N GLY A 489 13.43 -11.02 -0.83
CA GLY A 489 12.01 -10.99 -0.48
C GLY A 489 11.19 -12.20 -0.93
N PHE A 490 11.73 -13.13 -1.72
CA PHE A 490 11.03 -14.33 -2.20
C PHE A 490 11.63 -15.60 -1.60
N THR A 491 10.81 -16.35 -0.88
CA THR A 491 11.12 -17.72 -0.44
C THR A 491 10.37 -18.73 -1.30
N LYS A 492 11.05 -19.80 -1.71
CA LYS A 492 10.41 -20.95 -2.40
C LYS A 492 9.83 -21.92 -1.39
#